data_AF-A0AAU4KK46-F1
#
_entry.id   AF-A0AAU4KK46-F1
#
_cell.length_a   1.000
_cell.length_b   1.000
_cell.length_c   1.000
_cell.angle_alpha   90.00
_cell.angle_beta   90.00
_cell.angle_gamma   90.00
#
_symmetry.space_group_name_H-M   'P 1'
#
loop_
_entity.id
_entity.type
_entity.pdbx_description
1 polymer ?
#
loop_
_entity_poly.entity_id
_entity_poly.type
_entity_poly.pdbx_seq_one_letter_code
_entity_poly.pdbx_strand_id
1 'polypeptide(L)'
;MTTLTTSAHADTLTTLSCSTTGAFGQLSSTNWRSGTTGEFDVTMSVTDTKADDHHVQIRLVGKTIGATRVNWKWHSVTGGFGSEDSFGGPAQNSAGVIDIGVQVARYEGSEYLNSCTDWAVGSG
;
A
#
# COMPACT_ATOMS: atom_id res chain seq x y z
N MET A 1 -20.33 13.71 -36.22
CA MET A 1 -19.43 12.71 -35.62
C MET A 1 -18.61 13.45 -34.56
N THR A 2 -18.96 13.31 -33.29
CA THR A 2 -18.22 13.96 -32.20
C THR A 2 -17.14 12.99 -31.74
N THR A 3 -15.90 13.22 -32.16
CA THR A 3 -14.73 12.49 -31.69
C THR A 3 -14.49 12.83 -30.22
N LEU A 4 -14.78 11.87 -29.34
CA LEU A 4 -14.33 11.88 -27.95
C LEU A 4 -12.81 11.63 -27.96
N THR A 5 -12.02 12.70 -27.86
CA THR A 5 -10.61 12.58 -27.47
C THR A 5 -10.58 12.20 -26.00
N THR A 6 -10.53 10.90 -25.73
CA THR A 6 -10.13 10.41 -24.40
C THR A 6 -8.66 10.80 -24.23
N SER A 7 -8.40 11.79 -23.39
CA SER A 7 -7.05 12.12 -22.96
C SER A 7 -6.51 10.88 -22.25
N ALA A 8 -5.59 10.16 -22.89
CA ALA A 8 -4.84 9.09 -22.24
C ALA A 8 -3.91 9.77 -21.23
N HIS A 9 -4.41 10.01 -20.02
CA HIS A 9 -3.54 10.29 -18.89
C HIS A 9 -2.72 9.01 -18.69
N ALA A 10 -1.40 9.11 -18.89
CA ALA A 10 -0.49 8.01 -18.61
C ALA A 10 -0.62 7.65 -17.13
N ASP A 11 -1.33 6.55 -16.88
CA ASP A 11 -1.47 5.99 -15.54
C ASP A 11 -0.09 5.51 -15.09
N THR A 12 0.47 6.17 -14.09
CA THR A 12 1.79 5.81 -13.57
C THR A 12 1.59 4.68 -12.58
N LEU A 13 1.86 3.46 -13.03
CA LEU A 13 1.88 2.29 -12.15
C LEU A 13 3.10 2.35 -11.24
N THR A 14 2.87 2.44 -9.94
CA THR A 14 3.91 2.35 -8.92
C THR A 14 3.78 1.03 -8.17
N THR A 15 4.81 0.19 -8.22
CA THR A 15 4.84 -1.11 -7.54
C THR A 15 5.88 -1.10 -6.42
N LEU A 16 5.46 -1.47 -5.22
CA LEU A 16 6.30 -1.59 -4.03
C LEU A 16 6.13 -2.98 -3.42
N SER A 17 7.16 -3.44 -2.73
CA SER A 17 7.06 -4.71 -2.01
C SER A 17 8.02 -4.75 -0.85
N CYS A 18 7.62 -5.38 0.24
CA CYS A 18 8.53 -5.63 1.34
C CYS A 18 8.29 -7.00 1.96
N SER A 19 9.36 -7.60 2.48
CA SER A 19 9.31 -8.83 3.25
C SER A 19 9.86 -8.60 4.65
N THR A 20 9.32 -9.35 5.61
CA THR A 20 9.84 -9.44 6.96
C THR A 20 9.72 -10.89 7.42
N THR A 21 10.28 -11.25 8.58
CA THR A 21 10.21 -12.63 9.08
C THR A 21 8.76 -13.07 9.16
N GLY A 22 8.35 -14.06 8.34
CA GLY A 22 7.00 -14.65 8.33
C GLY A 22 5.92 -13.85 7.62
N ALA A 23 6.26 -12.82 6.84
CA ALA A 23 5.29 -12.06 6.06
C ALA A 23 5.90 -11.43 4.82
N PHE A 24 5.13 -11.42 3.73
CA PHE A 24 5.45 -10.71 2.51
C PHE A 24 4.25 -9.89 2.06
N GLY A 25 4.47 -8.70 1.52
CA GLY A 25 3.38 -7.92 0.95
C GLY A 25 3.83 -6.99 -0.16
N GLN A 26 2.86 -6.69 -1.01
CA GLN A 26 3.03 -5.90 -2.22
C GLN A 26 1.97 -4.82 -2.29
N LEU A 27 2.30 -3.76 -3.00
CA LEU A 27 1.40 -2.66 -3.30
C LEU A 27 1.60 -2.26 -4.75
N SER A 28 0.49 -2.06 -5.44
CA SER A 28 0.42 -1.44 -6.76
C SER A 28 -0.49 -0.23 -6.65
N SER A 29 -0.04 0.93 -7.10
CA SER A 29 -0.85 2.13 -7.17
C SER A 29 -0.91 2.66 -8.58
N THR A 30 -2.11 3.10 -8.97
CA THR A 30 -2.39 3.79 -10.22
C THR A 30 -2.93 5.18 -9.90
N ASN A 31 -2.71 6.13 -10.81
CA ASN A 31 -3.06 7.55 -10.69
C ASN A 31 -2.36 8.32 -9.55
N TRP A 32 -1.43 7.68 -8.83
CA TRP A 32 -0.55 8.36 -7.89
C TRP A 32 0.67 8.96 -8.59
N ARG A 33 1.00 10.20 -8.22
CA ARG A 33 2.25 10.90 -8.53
C ARG A 33 2.60 11.78 -7.34
N SER A 34 3.85 12.22 -7.26
CA SER A 34 4.27 13.18 -6.23
C SER A 34 3.36 14.42 -6.27
N GLY A 35 2.78 14.77 -5.13
CA GLY A 35 1.86 15.88 -5.00
C GLY A 35 0.42 15.58 -5.43
N THR A 36 0.04 14.32 -5.66
CA THR A 36 -1.38 13.95 -5.93
C THR A 36 -2.26 14.41 -4.78
N THR A 37 -3.16 15.33 -5.07
CA THR A 37 -4.25 15.76 -4.19
C THR A 37 -5.54 15.06 -4.60
N GLY A 38 -6.27 14.49 -3.65
CA GLY A 38 -7.53 13.79 -3.90
C GLY A 38 -7.36 12.28 -3.84
N GLU A 39 -8.01 11.57 -4.76
CA GLU A 39 -8.11 10.11 -4.78
C GLU A 39 -7.08 9.49 -5.75
N PHE A 40 -6.53 8.34 -5.38
CA PHE A 40 -5.71 7.47 -6.21
C PHE A 40 -6.00 6.02 -5.88
N ASP A 41 -5.80 5.13 -6.84
CA ASP A 41 -6.13 3.72 -6.68
C ASP A 41 -4.96 2.96 -6.10
N VAL A 42 -5.27 2.03 -5.19
CA VAL A 42 -4.28 1.17 -4.56
C VAL A 42 -4.80 -0.25 -4.51
N THR A 43 -3.95 -1.19 -4.89
CA THR A 43 -4.11 -2.63 -4.70
C THR A 43 -2.96 -3.12 -3.84
N MET A 44 -3.24 -3.87 -2.80
CA MET A 44 -2.27 -4.46 -1.90
C MET A 44 -2.51 -5.96 -1.82
N SER A 45 -1.45 -6.76 -1.77
CA SER A 45 -1.53 -8.18 -1.42
C SER A 45 -0.60 -8.48 -0.25
N VAL A 46 -0.99 -9.44 0.57
CA VAL A 46 -0.17 -9.86 1.71
C VAL A 46 -0.30 -11.36 1.91
N THR A 47 0.84 -11.99 2.12
CA THR A 47 0.97 -13.42 2.31
C THR A 47 1.59 -13.70 3.67
N ASP A 48 0.98 -14.61 4.42
CA ASP A 48 1.61 -15.22 5.58
C ASP A 48 2.58 -16.32 5.13
N THR A 49 3.87 -16.10 5.37
CA THR A 49 4.92 -16.99 4.89
C THR A 49 5.44 -17.94 5.97
N LYS A 50 4.84 -17.98 7.17
CA LYS A 50 5.30 -18.86 8.24
C LYS A 50 4.14 -19.45 9.06
N ALA A 51 4.10 -20.77 9.17
CA ALA A 51 3.15 -21.48 10.02
C ALA A 51 3.49 -21.34 11.51
N ASP A 52 3.06 -20.24 12.13
CA ASP A 52 3.25 -20.00 13.57
C ASP A 52 2.09 -19.27 14.24
N ASP A 53 0.88 -19.38 13.67
CA ASP A 53 -0.39 -18.85 14.19
C ASP A 53 -0.42 -17.32 14.42
N HIS A 54 0.54 -16.58 13.87
CA HIS A 54 0.58 -15.13 13.92
C HIS A 54 -0.29 -14.48 12.85
N HIS A 55 -0.82 -13.29 13.17
CA HIS A 55 -1.59 -12.49 12.23
C HIS A 55 -0.68 -11.57 11.43
N VAL A 56 -0.77 -11.66 10.10
CA VAL A 56 -0.08 -10.77 9.20
C VAL A 56 -1.00 -9.64 8.76
N GLN A 57 -0.48 -8.41 8.69
CA GLN A 57 -1.22 -7.24 8.27
C GLN A 57 -0.45 -6.41 7.25
N ILE A 58 -1.18 -5.72 6.38
CA ILE A 58 -0.65 -4.77 5.40
C ILE A 58 -1.39 -3.44 5.48
N ARG A 59 -0.68 -2.33 5.22
CA ARG A 59 -1.30 -1.02 4.99
C ARG A 59 -0.52 -0.20 3.99
N LEU A 60 -1.22 0.75 3.38
CA LEU A 60 -0.62 1.89 2.72
C LEU A 60 -0.12 2.89 3.79
N VAL A 61 1.07 3.43 3.55
CA VAL A 61 1.63 4.57 4.28
C VAL A 61 2.03 5.65 3.28
N GLY A 62 2.15 6.88 3.74
CA GLY A 62 2.45 8.00 2.86
C GLY A 62 3.05 9.18 3.61
N LYS A 63 3.56 10.15 2.85
CA LYS A 63 3.91 11.48 3.35
C LYS A 63 3.19 12.54 2.53
N THR A 64 2.66 13.56 3.19
CA THR A 64 2.02 14.68 2.50
C THR A 64 3.04 15.73 2.07
N ILE A 65 2.59 16.70 1.26
CA ILE A 65 3.28 17.98 1.11
C ILE A 65 3.50 18.55 2.53
N GLY A 66 4.75 18.85 2.88
CA GLY A 66 5.17 19.21 4.25
C GLY A 66 5.70 18.04 5.10
N ALA A 67 5.88 16.86 4.51
CA ALA A 67 6.48 15.66 5.14
C ALA A 67 5.70 15.08 6.34
N THR A 68 4.41 15.38 6.47
CA THR A 68 3.56 14.77 7.50
C THR A 68 3.23 13.34 7.13
N ARG A 69 3.46 12.40 8.06
CA ARG A 69 3.15 10.98 7.83
C ARG A 69 1.65 10.72 7.85
N VAL A 70 1.18 9.94 6.89
CA VAL A 70 -0.21 9.45 6.80
C VAL A 70 -0.16 7.93 6.81
N ASN A 71 -0.98 7.32 7.66
CA ASN A 71 -1.12 5.88 7.72
C ASN A 71 -2.58 5.54 7.43
N TRP A 72 -2.82 4.72 6.41
CA TRP A 72 -4.14 4.17 6.16
C TRP A 72 -4.39 2.96 7.06
N LYS A 73 -5.63 2.48 7.07
CA LYS A 73 -6.06 1.36 7.90
C LYS A 73 -5.24 0.11 7.58
N TRP A 74 -4.98 -0.70 8.60
CA TRP A 74 -4.47 -2.05 8.44
C TRP A 74 -5.51 -3.01 7.87
N HIS A 75 -5.05 -3.91 7.01
CA HIS A 75 -5.79 -5.04 6.46
C HIS A 75 -5.09 -6.32 6.90
N SER A 76 -5.84 -7.24 7.52
CA SER A 76 -5.29 -8.49 8.06
C SER A 76 -5.53 -9.66 7.13
N VAL A 77 -4.55 -10.55 7.02
CA VAL A 77 -4.74 -11.88 6.40
C VAL A 77 -5.63 -12.72 7.30
N THR A 78 -6.57 -13.44 6.68
CA THR A 78 -7.54 -14.31 7.37
C THR A 78 -7.33 -15.79 7.10
N GLY A 79 -6.62 -16.15 6.02
CA GLY A 79 -6.42 -17.55 5.63
C GLY A 79 -5.26 -18.29 6.32
N GLY A 80 -4.44 -17.60 7.11
CA GLY A 80 -3.26 -18.17 7.77
C GLY A 80 -2.13 -18.53 6.80
N PHE A 81 -1.20 -19.39 7.25
CA PHE A 81 0.00 -19.75 6.49
C PHE A 81 -0.27 -20.18 5.05
N GLY A 82 0.47 -19.58 4.11
CA GLY A 82 0.41 -19.88 2.68
C GLY A 82 -0.80 -19.25 1.96
N SER A 83 -1.67 -18.57 2.70
CA SER A 83 -2.76 -17.79 2.09
C SER A 83 -2.28 -16.40 1.72
N GLU A 84 -2.73 -15.95 0.55
CA GLU A 84 -2.60 -14.56 0.11
C GLU A 84 -3.98 -13.90 0.13
N ASP A 85 -4.09 -12.75 0.78
CA ASP A 85 -5.27 -11.91 0.72
C ASP A 85 -4.94 -10.62 -0.03
N SER A 86 -5.86 -10.18 -0.89
CA SER A 86 -5.74 -8.98 -1.71
C SER A 86 -6.79 -7.93 -1.33
N PHE A 87 -6.35 -6.68 -1.22
CA PHE A 87 -7.14 -5.53 -0.81
C PHE A 87 -7.00 -4.42 -1.85
N GLY A 88 -8.10 -4.06 -2.50
CA GLY A 88 -8.15 -2.96 -3.47
C GLY A 88 -9.08 -1.86 -3.01
N GLY A 89 -8.75 -0.61 -3.35
CA GLY A 89 -9.66 0.51 -3.17
C GLY A 89 -9.01 1.87 -3.33
N PRO A 90 -9.84 2.93 -3.37
CA PRO A 90 -9.35 4.28 -3.44
C PRO A 90 -8.67 4.68 -2.12
N ALA A 91 -7.49 5.28 -2.24
CA ALA A 91 -6.84 6.04 -1.18
C ALA A 91 -7.05 7.53 -1.44
N GLN A 92 -7.44 8.28 -0.41
CA GLN A 92 -7.72 9.71 -0.53
C GLN A 92 -6.90 10.54 0.45
N ASN A 93 -6.34 11.66 -0.03
CA ASN A 93 -5.73 12.67 0.81
C ASN A 93 -5.81 14.07 0.15
N SER A 94 -6.36 15.05 0.87
CA SER A 94 -6.53 16.42 0.37
C SER A 94 -5.28 17.30 0.47
N ALA A 95 -4.30 16.94 1.32
CA ALA A 95 -3.08 17.71 1.54
C ALA A 95 -1.97 17.45 0.49
N GLY A 96 -2.23 16.55 -0.47
CA GLY A 96 -1.26 16.15 -1.49
C GLY A 96 -0.28 15.11 -0.96
N VAL A 97 -0.13 13.97 -1.64
CA VAL A 97 0.78 12.88 -1.24
C VAL A 97 2.04 12.90 -2.09
N ILE A 98 3.20 13.05 -1.46
CA ILE A 98 4.52 13.13 -2.15
C ILE A 98 5.27 11.80 -2.15
N ASP A 99 5.05 10.97 -1.12
CA ASP A 99 5.61 9.63 -1.01
C ASP A 99 4.49 8.65 -0.67
N ILE A 100 4.52 7.46 -1.25
CA ILE A 100 3.72 6.32 -0.81
C ILE A 100 4.61 5.16 -0.42
N GLY A 101 4.11 4.28 0.43
CA GLY A 101 4.82 3.11 0.88
C GLY A 101 3.86 1.98 1.22
N VAL A 102 4.38 0.76 1.16
CA VAL A 102 3.71 -0.43 1.69
C VAL A 102 4.35 -0.79 3.01
N GLN A 103 3.54 -0.96 4.04
CA GLN A 103 4.00 -1.48 5.32
C GLN A 103 3.34 -2.82 5.61
N VAL A 104 4.16 -3.82 5.91
CA VAL A 104 3.72 -5.17 6.27
C VAL A 104 4.21 -5.48 7.67
N ALA A 105 3.33 -5.96 8.54
CA ALA A 105 3.62 -6.24 9.93
C ALA A 105 3.04 -7.57 10.38
N ARG A 106 3.62 -8.12 11.46
CA ARG A 106 3.15 -9.34 12.11
C ARG A 106 2.81 -9.09 13.56
N TYR A 107 1.78 -9.79 14.01
CA TYR A 107 1.21 -9.67 15.32
C TYR A 107 0.96 -11.03 15.97
N GLU A 108 1.22 -11.13 17.26
CA GLU A 108 0.75 -12.21 18.13
C GLU A 108 -0.37 -11.65 19.00
N GLY A 109 -1.62 -11.93 18.63
CA GLY A 109 -2.77 -11.22 19.21
C GLY A 109 -2.68 -9.71 18.94
N SER A 110 -2.41 -8.92 20.00
CA SER A 110 -2.18 -7.47 19.91
C SER A 110 -0.70 -7.07 19.97
N GLU A 111 0.20 -8.02 20.24
CA GLU A 111 1.63 -7.75 20.32
C GLU A 111 2.23 -7.59 18.93
N TYR A 112 2.93 -6.48 18.71
CA TYR A 112 3.67 -6.24 17.48
C TYR A 112 5.00 -6.99 17.53
N LEU A 113 5.26 -7.84 16.54
CA LEU A 113 6.48 -8.65 16.48
C LEU A 113 7.54 -7.99 15.60
N ASN A 114 7.19 -7.70 14.34
CA ASN A 114 8.10 -7.17 13.34
C ASN A 114 7.34 -6.51 12.18
N SER A 115 8.02 -5.62 11.44
CA SER A 115 7.49 -5.08 10.18
C SER A 115 8.59 -4.73 9.20
N CYS A 116 8.22 -4.64 7.92
CA CYS A 116 9.00 -3.97 6.89
C CYS A 116 8.22 -2.78 6.33
N THR A 117 8.91 -1.84 5.69
CA THR A 117 8.28 -0.80 4.88
C THR A 117 9.13 -0.53 3.67
N ASP A 118 8.52 -0.51 2.49
CA ASP A 118 9.13 -0.08 1.25
C ASP A 118 8.45 1.20 0.76
N TRP A 119 9.21 2.13 0.19
CA TRP A 119 8.76 3.48 -0.14
C TRP A 119 9.06 3.84 -1.60
N ALA A 120 8.04 4.31 -2.32
CA ALA A 120 8.21 5.08 -3.54
C ALA A 120 8.34 6.55 -3.16
N VAL A 121 9.53 7.10 -3.36
CA VAL A 121 9.71 8.56 -3.30
C VAL A 121 9.24 9.15 -4.62
N GLY A 122 8.35 10.12 -4.54
CA GLY A 122 7.94 10.88 -5.71
C GLY A 122 9.14 11.66 -6.23
N SER A 123 9.67 11.31 -7.40
CA SER A 123 10.73 12.10 -8.05
C SER A 123 10.15 13.49 -8.35
N GLY A 124 10.59 14.50 -7.60
CA GLY A 124 10.27 15.90 -7.84
C GLY A 124 11.03 16.46 -9.03
#